data_AF-A0A2S4LV50-F1
#
_entry.id   AF-A0A2S4LV50-F1
#
_cell.length_a   1.000
_cell.length_b   1.000
_cell.length_c   1.000
_cell.angle_alpha   90.00
_cell.angle_beta   90.00
_cell.angle_gamma   90.00
#
_symmetry.space_group_name_H-M   'P 1'
#
loop_
_entity.id
_entity.type
_entity.pdbx_description
1 polymer ?
#
loop_
_entity_poly.entity_id
_entity_poly.type
_entity_poly.pdbx_seq_one_letter_code
_entity_poly.pdbx_strand_id
1 'polypeptide(L)'
;MATNDERLAVVEAARTGDPAALDALLRQCQPDARRYAQRNCFISDVDDAVQEALMVVARKHASVRAIAAFSGWLFAIVRRECRRLGRKALNFDPYDEATVERWLATHDGDSLRRELVDAIESLPADYRNILLLRDFAELTIGEIAEQLGITSAAAKSRLHRARTLAREYLLS
;
A
#
# COMPACT_ATOMS: atom_id res chain seq x y z
N MET A 1 21.19 9.23 13.86
CA MET A 1 19.80 8.72 13.93
C MET A 1 19.16 9.42 15.11
N ALA A 2 18.12 10.24 14.90
CA ALA A 2 17.53 11.01 15.99
C ALA A 2 17.01 10.09 17.09
N THR A 3 17.22 10.47 18.35
CA THR A 3 16.74 9.71 19.51
C THR A 3 15.20 9.68 19.53
N ASN A 4 14.59 8.72 20.24
CA ASN A 4 13.14 8.65 20.35
C ASN A 4 12.56 9.95 20.94
N ASP A 5 13.26 10.54 21.90
CA ASP A 5 12.88 11.79 22.55
C ASP A 5 12.94 13.00 21.60
N GLU A 6 13.95 13.06 20.72
CA GLU A 6 14.04 14.10 19.67
C GLU A 6 12.87 14.01 18.69
N ARG A 7 12.44 12.80 18.31
CA ARG A 7 11.27 12.62 17.43
C ARG A 7 9.99 13.08 18.12
N LEU A 8 9.80 12.73 19.39
CA LEU A 8 8.64 13.14 20.16
C LEU A 8 8.57 14.65 20.36
N ALA A 9 9.72 15.31 20.55
CA ALA A 9 9.79 16.76 20.64
C ALA A 9 9.33 17.45 19.34
N VAL A 10 9.74 16.92 18.18
CA VAL A 10 9.28 17.44 16.87
C VAL A 10 7.78 17.24 16.68
N VAL A 11 7.24 16.09 17.09
CA VAL A 11 5.78 15.83 17.05
C VAL A 11 5.04 16.85 17.93
N GLU A 12 5.53 17.11 19.14
CA GLU A 12 4.89 18.04 20.08
C GLU A 12 4.94 19.49 19.57
N ALA A 13 6.10 19.96 19.10
CA ALA A 13 6.24 21.30 18.54
C ALA A 13 5.31 21.51 17.32
N ALA A 14 5.26 20.53 16.41
CA ALA A 14 4.34 20.55 15.28
C ALA A 14 2.88 20.60 15.76
N ARG A 15 2.51 19.77 16.75
CA ARG A 15 1.16 19.72 17.33
C ARG A 15 0.72 21.07 17.90
N THR A 16 1.65 21.83 18.46
CA THR A 16 1.40 23.19 19.01
C THR A 16 1.40 24.31 17.96
N GLY A 17 1.63 23.98 16.68
CA GLY A 17 1.51 24.91 15.56
C GLY A 17 2.83 25.49 15.03
N ASP A 18 3.99 24.94 15.41
CA ASP A 18 5.27 25.34 14.84
C ASP A 18 5.39 24.84 13.37
N PRO A 19 5.43 25.75 12.37
CA PRO A 19 5.52 25.37 10.96
C PRO A 19 6.83 24.68 10.59
N ALA A 20 7.94 25.04 11.23
CA ALA A 20 9.25 24.41 10.98
C ALA A 20 9.28 22.99 11.56
N ALA A 21 8.66 22.79 12.73
CA ALA A 21 8.49 21.46 13.30
C ALA A 21 7.56 20.59 12.44
N LEU A 22 6.50 21.15 11.85
CA LEU A 22 5.63 20.40 10.93
C LEU A 22 6.39 19.92 9.68
N ASP A 23 7.19 20.80 9.07
CA ASP A 23 8.01 20.41 7.93
C ASP A 23 9.04 19.33 8.30
N ALA A 24 9.71 19.48 9.44
CA ALA A 24 10.62 18.46 9.97
C ALA A 24 9.90 17.14 10.23
N LEU A 25 8.70 17.18 10.81
CA LEU A 25 7.86 16.00 11.04
C LEU A 25 7.54 15.28 9.73
N LEU A 26 7.07 15.99 8.71
CA LEU A 26 6.73 15.39 7.41
C LEU A 26 7.95 14.74 6.75
N ARG A 27 9.11 15.40 6.78
CA ARG A 27 10.38 14.85 6.27
C ARG A 27 10.80 13.59 7.01
N GLN A 28 10.65 13.55 8.33
CA GLN A 28 10.97 12.36 9.14
C GLN A 28 9.98 11.21 8.92
N CYS A 29 8.70 11.51 8.71
CA CYS A 29 7.65 10.50 8.53
C CYS A 29 7.66 9.84 7.15
N GLN A 30 8.04 10.58 6.10
CA GLN A 30 8.01 10.10 4.72
C GLN A 30 8.71 8.75 4.49
N PRO A 31 9.97 8.52 4.93
CA PRO A 31 10.64 7.23 4.71
C PRO A 31 9.96 6.07 5.48
N ASP A 32 9.44 6.32 6.68
CA ASP A 32 8.76 5.31 7.49
C ASP A 32 7.39 4.95 6.87
N ALA A 33 6.64 5.96 6.42
CA ALA A 33 5.39 5.78 5.68
C ALA A 33 5.62 5.02 4.36
N ARG A 34 6.68 5.35 3.62
CA ARG A 34 7.04 4.67 2.36
C ARG A 34 7.38 3.21 2.60
N ARG A 35 8.23 2.88 3.58
CA ARG A 35 8.57 1.48 3.89
C ARG A 35 7.35 0.67 4.29
N TYR A 36 6.48 1.26 5.13
CA TYR A 36 5.22 0.62 5.51
C TYR A 36 4.32 0.40 4.29
N ALA A 37 4.15 1.41 3.44
CA ALA A 37 3.35 1.33 2.22
C ALA A 37 3.91 0.31 1.22
N GLN A 38 5.22 0.22 1.02
CA GLN A 38 5.83 -0.79 0.12
C GLN A 38 5.48 -2.22 0.52
N ARG A 39 5.28 -2.49 1.81
CA ARG A 39 4.89 -3.81 2.31
C ARG A 39 3.38 -4.04 2.33
N ASN A 40 2.58 -2.97 2.44
CA ASN A 40 1.14 -3.09 2.72
C ASN A 40 0.22 -2.57 1.60
N CYS A 41 0.70 -1.70 0.71
CA CYS A 41 0.00 -1.28 -0.50
C CYS A 41 0.26 -2.34 -1.58
N PHE A 42 -0.65 -3.31 -1.71
CA PHE A 42 -0.55 -4.28 -2.79
C PHE A 42 -1.02 -3.67 -4.10
N ILE A 43 -2.22 -3.08 -4.11
CA ILE A 43 -2.94 -2.65 -5.31
C ILE A 43 -2.65 -1.20 -5.70
N SER A 44 -2.58 -0.29 -4.74
CA SER A 44 -2.39 1.15 -4.98
C SER A 44 -0.94 1.49 -5.25
N ASP A 45 -0.70 2.59 -5.97
CA ASP A 45 0.62 3.18 -6.05
C ASP A 45 1.09 3.62 -4.64
N VAL A 46 2.31 3.22 -4.29
CA VAL A 46 2.94 3.52 -3.00
C VAL A 46 3.17 5.02 -2.84
N ASP A 47 3.61 5.70 -3.90
CA ASP A 47 3.94 7.12 -3.85
C ASP A 47 2.69 7.96 -3.63
N ASP A 48 1.61 7.64 -4.35
CA ASP A 48 0.32 8.28 -4.18
C ASP A 48 -0.25 8.06 -2.77
N ALA A 49 -0.19 6.82 -2.26
CA ALA A 49 -0.66 6.51 -0.92
C ALA A 49 0.13 7.23 0.17
N VAL A 50 1.45 7.33 0.03
CA VAL A 50 2.32 8.07 0.94
C VAL A 50 2.02 9.57 0.87
N GLN A 51 1.86 10.13 -0.33
CA GLN A 51 1.54 11.53 -0.51
C GLN A 51 0.22 11.91 0.16
N GLU A 52 -0.83 11.12 -0.09
CA GLU A 52 -2.15 11.31 0.53
C GLU A 52 -2.09 11.17 2.06
N ALA A 53 -1.32 10.20 2.56
CA ALA A 53 -1.11 10.03 3.99
C ALA A 53 -0.41 11.24 4.62
N LEU A 54 0.65 11.75 4.00
CA LEU A 54 1.37 12.94 4.47
C LEU A 54 0.49 14.20 4.42
N MET A 55 -0.37 14.34 3.41
CA MET A 55 -1.37 15.41 3.38
C MET A 55 -2.37 15.33 4.53
N VAL A 56 -2.77 14.11 4.94
CA VAL A 56 -3.61 13.93 6.13
C VAL A 56 -2.85 14.28 7.41
N VAL A 57 -1.57 13.88 7.53
CA VAL A 57 -0.71 14.28 8.66
C VAL A 57 -0.62 15.79 8.74
N ALA A 58 -0.31 16.46 7.63
CA ALA A 58 -0.22 17.92 7.57
C ALA A 58 -1.50 18.62 8.07
N ARG A 59 -2.68 18.08 7.72
CA ARG A 59 -3.98 18.65 8.16
C ARG A 59 -4.40 18.27 9.59
N LYS A 60 -3.95 17.12 10.10
CA LYS A 60 -4.49 16.54 11.34
C LYS A 60 -3.47 16.29 12.44
N HIS A 61 -2.20 16.66 12.26
CA HIS A 61 -1.14 16.48 13.26
C HIS A 61 -1.53 17.01 14.65
N ALA A 62 -2.21 18.16 14.71
CA ALA A 62 -2.69 18.76 15.97
C ALA A 62 -3.72 17.89 16.73
N SER A 63 -4.38 16.93 16.07
CA SER A 63 -5.40 16.07 16.69
C SER A 63 -4.82 14.88 17.46
N VAL A 64 -3.50 14.66 17.38
CA VAL A 64 -2.84 13.54 18.06
C VAL A 64 -2.82 13.81 19.56
N ARG A 65 -3.61 13.05 20.32
CA ARG A 65 -3.77 13.24 21.77
C ARG A 65 -2.56 12.81 22.59
N ALA A 66 -1.85 11.78 22.12
CA ALA A 66 -0.66 11.26 22.77
C ALA A 66 0.45 11.14 21.73
N ILE A 67 1.52 11.93 21.89
CA ILE A 67 2.65 11.96 20.94
C ILE A 67 3.33 10.61 20.80
N ALA A 68 3.33 9.78 21.85
CA ALA A 68 3.82 8.40 21.81
C ALA A 68 3.02 7.48 20.88
N ALA A 69 1.76 7.81 20.57
CA ALA A 69 0.91 7.05 19.65
C ALA A 69 1.07 7.49 18.19
N PHE A 70 1.90 8.49 17.91
CA PHE A 70 2.00 9.10 16.59
C PHE A 70 2.38 8.10 15.48
N SER A 71 3.35 7.22 15.71
CA SER A 71 3.76 6.21 14.72
C SER A 71 2.62 5.25 14.36
N GLY A 72 1.86 4.78 15.37
CA GLY A 72 0.69 3.94 15.13
C GLY A 72 -0.40 4.67 14.34
N TRP A 73 -0.63 5.95 14.66
CA TRP A 73 -1.56 6.80 13.93
C TRP A 73 -1.13 7.04 12.48
N LEU A 74 0.16 7.30 12.23
CA LEU A 74 0.73 7.42 10.89
C LEU A 74 0.48 6.16 10.06
N PHE A 75 0.81 4.98 10.60
CA PHE A 75 0.63 3.72 9.87
C PHE A 75 -0.85 3.38 9.64
N ALA A 76 -1.74 3.76 10.56
CA ALA A 76 -3.19 3.65 10.36
C ALA A 76 -3.66 4.52 9.17
N ILE A 77 -3.15 5.75 9.04
CA ILE A 77 -3.43 6.61 7.89
C ILE A 77 -2.88 5.99 6.60
N VAL A 78 -1.62 5.57 6.58
CA VAL A 78 -1.01 4.96 5.38
C VAL A 78 -1.82 3.75 4.92
N ARG A 79 -2.19 2.85 5.84
CA ARG A 79 -3.04 1.69 5.53
C ARG A 79 -4.41 2.10 4.96
N ARG A 80 -5.02 3.15 5.51
CA ARG A 80 -6.30 3.69 5.03
C ARG A 80 -6.19 4.21 3.60
N GLU A 81 -5.13 4.94 3.29
CA GLU A 81 -4.91 5.53 1.96
C GLU A 81 -4.52 4.46 0.92
N CYS A 82 -3.67 3.48 1.28
CA CYS A 82 -3.41 2.29 0.43
C CYS A 82 -4.73 1.63 0.01
N ARG A 83 -5.63 1.40 0.98
CA ARG A 83 -6.95 0.79 0.73
C ARG A 83 -7.83 1.68 -0.13
N ARG A 84 -7.97 2.96 0.21
CA ARG A 84 -8.82 3.90 -0.53
C ARG A 84 -8.40 3.99 -2.00
N LEU A 85 -7.11 4.13 -2.27
CA LEU A 85 -6.59 4.20 -3.64
C LEU A 85 -6.71 2.84 -4.34
N GLY A 86 -6.49 1.74 -3.62
CA GLY A 86 -6.71 0.39 -4.14
C GLY A 86 -8.15 0.18 -4.60
N ARG A 87 -9.15 0.61 -3.80
CA ARG A 87 -10.56 0.57 -4.19
C ARG A 87 -10.83 1.35 -5.46
N LYS A 88 -10.31 2.58 -5.54
CA LYS A 88 -10.48 3.44 -6.71
C LYS A 88 -9.87 2.81 -7.96
N ALA A 89 -8.70 2.19 -7.84
CA ALA A 89 -8.03 1.50 -8.95
C ALA A 89 -8.81 0.27 -9.45
N LEU A 90 -9.56 -0.40 -8.57
CA LEU A 90 -10.25 -1.64 -8.90
C LEU A 90 -11.75 -1.49 -9.18
N ASN A 91 -12.33 -0.30 -8.95
CA ASN A 91 -13.77 -0.03 -9.02
C ASN A 91 -14.62 -0.97 -8.12
N PHE A 92 -14.01 -1.53 -7.06
CA PHE A 92 -14.58 -2.49 -6.10
C PHE A 92 -13.75 -2.48 -4.80
N ASP A 93 -14.31 -2.88 -3.65
CA ASP A 93 -13.56 -3.01 -2.38
C ASP A 93 -13.09 -4.46 -2.11
N PRO A 94 -11.82 -4.80 -2.40
CA PRO A 94 -11.30 -6.14 -2.15
C PRO A 94 -11.07 -6.44 -0.65
N TYR A 95 -11.29 -5.48 0.24
CA TYR A 95 -11.08 -5.63 1.69
C TYR A 95 -12.38 -5.47 2.50
N ASP A 96 -13.55 -5.47 1.87
CA ASP A 96 -14.81 -5.61 2.60
C ASP A 96 -14.94 -7.06 3.08
N GLU A 97 -14.43 -7.33 4.28
CA GLU A 97 -14.44 -8.65 4.91
C GLU A 97 -15.84 -9.28 4.91
N ALA A 98 -16.91 -8.50 5.13
CA ALA A 98 -18.27 -9.03 5.14
C ALA A 98 -18.77 -9.40 3.74
N THR A 99 -18.32 -8.71 2.70
CA THR A 99 -18.64 -9.09 1.31
C THR A 99 -17.79 -10.26 0.84
N VAL A 100 -16.50 -10.28 1.19
CA VAL A 100 -15.60 -11.41 0.89
C VAL A 100 -16.07 -12.67 1.60
N GLU A 101 -16.44 -12.60 2.88
CA GLU A 101 -16.90 -13.73 3.68
C GLU A 101 -18.24 -14.28 3.17
N ARG A 102 -19.20 -13.40 2.85
CA ARG A 102 -20.47 -13.82 2.23
C ARG A 102 -20.25 -14.46 0.85
N TRP A 103 -19.31 -13.94 0.09
CA TRP A 103 -18.99 -14.48 -1.23
C TRP A 103 -18.25 -15.82 -1.14
N LEU A 104 -17.27 -15.95 -0.24
CA LEU A 104 -16.58 -17.22 0.03
C LEU A 104 -17.51 -18.28 0.62
N ALA A 105 -18.55 -17.88 1.36
CA ALA A 105 -19.56 -18.81 1.89
C ALA A 105 -20.45 -19.41 0.79
N THR A 106 -20.54 -18.78 -0.38
CA THR A 106 -21.37 -19.24 -1.51
C THR A 106 -20.58 -19.84 -2.67
N HIS A 107 -19.24 -19.77 -2.64
CA HIS A 107 -18.36 -20.29 -3.68
C HIS A 107 -17.51 -21.45 -3.13
N ASP A 108 -17.38 -22.52 -3.90
CA ASP A 108 -16.46 -23.61 -3.53
C ASP A 108 -15.01 -23.10 -3.59
N GLY A 109 -14.34 -23.08 -2.43
CA GLY A 109 -12.99 -22.56 -2.32
C GLY A 109 -11.98 -23.32 -3.20
N ASP A 110 -12.24 -24.59 -3.50
CA ASP A 110 -11.35 -25.39 -4.36
C ASP A 110 -11.60 -25.14 -5.85
N SER A 111 -12.85 -24.90 -6.29
CA SER A 111 -13.10 -24.44 -7.67
C SER A 111 -12.46 -23.09 -7.92
N LEU A 112 -12.63 -22.15 -6.98
CA LEU A 112 -12.05 -20.81 -7.10
C LEU A 112 -10.53 -20.82 -7.15
N ARG A 113 -9.88 -21.66 -6.33
CA ARG A 113 -8.42 -21.81 -6.38
C ARG A 113 -7.95 -22.29 -7.75
N ARG A 114 -8.65 -23.25 -8.35
CA ARG A 114 -8.33 -23.75 -9.70
C ARG A 114 -8.50 -22.65 -10.74
N GLU A 115 -9.64 -21.95 -10.74
CA GLU A 115 -9.90 -20.83 -11.64
C GLU A 115 -8.85 -19.72 -11.51
N LEU A 116 -8.42 -19.41 -10.28
CA LEU A 116 -7.34 -18.45 -10.04
C LEU A 116 -6.00 -18.92 -10.59
N VAL A 117 -5.64 -20.20 -10.41
CA VAL A 117 -4.42 -20.77 -10.96
C VAL A 117 -4.45 -20.70 -12.49
N ASP A 118 -5.54 -21.13 -13.11
CA ASP A 118 -5.71 -21.11 -14.57
C ASP A 118 -5.60 -19.68 -15.13
N ALA A 119 -6.22 -18.70 -14.45
CA ALA A 119 -6.13 -17.30 -14.81
C ALA A 119 -4.69 -16.75 -14.71
N ILE A 120 -3.95 -17.11 -13.66
CA ILE A 120 -2.54 -16.72 -13.49
C ILE A 120 -1.64 -17.41 -14.54
N GLU A 121 -1.90 -18.68 -14.85
CA GLU A 121 -1.15 -19.43 -15.86
C GLU A 121 -1.38 -18.91 -17.28
N SER A 122 -2.58 -18.38 -17.55
CA SER A 122 -2.95 -17.75 -18.82
C SER A 122 -2.29 -16.39 -19.06
N LEU A 123 -1.68 -15.79 -18.03
CA LEU A 123 -0.95 -14.53 -18.18
C LEU A 123 0.30 -14.68 -19.05
N PRO A 124 0.61 -13.69 -19.91
CA PRO A 124 1.93 -13.56 -20.52
C PRO A 124 3.05 -13.61 -19.48
N ALA A 125 4.18 -14.25 -19.81
CA ALA A 125 5.24 -14.58 -18.87
C ALA A 125 5.74 -13.39 -18.03
N ASP A 126 5.89 -12.22 -18.64
CA ASP A 126 6.34 -11.00 -17.96
C ASP A 126 5.35 -10.52 -16.89
N TYR A 127 4.05 -10.64 -17.17
CA TYR A 127 2.98 -10.27 -16.24
C TYR A 127 2.80 -11.30 -15.14
N ARG A 128 2.92 -12.58 -15.47
CA ARG A 128 2.91 -13.66 -14.48
C ARG A 128 4.08 -13.52 -13.50
N ASN A 129 5.31 -13.34 -14.02
CA ASN A 129 6.51 -13.21 -13.19
C ASN A 129 6.39 -12.04 -12.21
N ILE A 130 5.98 -10.87 -12.68
CA ILE A 130 5.88 -9.71 -11.78
C ILE A 130 4.80 -9.88 -10.71
N LEU A 131 3.68 -10.54 -11.05
CA LEU A 131 2.62 -10.85 -10.10
C LEU A 131 3.11 -11.85 -9.04
N LEU A 132 3.79 -12.92 -9.44
CA LEU A 132 4.37 -13.90 -8.52
C LEU A 132 5.41 -13.26 -7.59
N LEU A 133 6.33 -12.45 -8.12
CA LEU A 133 7.33 -11.77 -7.31
C LEU A 133 6.69 -10.84 -6.28
N ARG A 134 5.59 -10.16 -6.65
CA ARG A 134 4.91 -9.24 -5.75
C ARG A 134 4.04 -9.94 -4.72
N ASP A 135 3.13 -10.79 -5.18
CA ASP A 135 2.01 -11.28 -4.39
C ASP A 135 2.31 -12.65 -3.73
N PHE A 136 3.35 -13.37 -4.18
CA PHE A 136 3.81 -14.63 -3.55
C PHE A 136 5.18 -14.51 -2.89
N ALA A 137 6.15 -13.88 -3.54
CA ALA A 137 7.49 -13.67 -2.94
C ALA A 137 7.56 -12.39 -2.08
N GLU A 138 6.44 -11.65 -1.96
CA GLU A 138 6.29 -10.44 -1.17
C GLU A 138 7.33 -9.33 -1.45
N LEU A 139 7.95 -9.36 -2.63
CA LEU A 139 8.96 -8.37 -3.00
C LEU A 139 8.32 -6.99 -3.18
N THR A 140 9.05 -5.97 -2.75
CA THR A 140 8.70 -4.58 -3.03
C THR A 140 8.90 -4.28 -4.51
N ILE A 141 8.21 -3.24 -5.00
CA ILE A 141 8.40 -2.73 -6.38
C ILE A 141 9.88 -2.46 -6.70
N GLY A 142 10.66 -2.01 -5.70
CA GLY A 142 12.10 -1.76 -5.87
C GLY A 142 12.88 -3.04 -6.12
N GLU A 143 12.69 -4.05 -5.27
CA GLU A 143 13.33 -5.37 -5.40
C GLU A 143 12.93 -6.06 -6.70
N ILE A 144 11.65 -5.97 -7.09
CA ILE A 144 11.16 -6.47 -8.38
C ILE A 144 11.86 -5.78 -9.55
N ALA A 145 11.97 -4.45 -9.49
CA ALA A 145 12.60 -3.67 -10.56
C ALA A 145 14.07 -4.04 -10.73
N GLU A 146 14.80 -4.20 -9.62
CA GLU A 146 16.18 -4.67 -9.59
C GLU A 146 16.30 -6.09 -10.16
N GLN A 147 15.48 -7.02 -9.69
CA GLN A 147 15.51 -8.41 -10.13
C GLN A 147 15.16 -8.60 -11.61
N LEU A 148 14.25 -7.78 -12.15
CA LEU A 148 13.83 -7.85 -13.55
C LEU A 148 14.63 -6.92 -14.47
N GLY A 149 15.58 -6.13 -13.95
CA GLY A 149 16.37 -5.18 -14.73
C GLY A 149 15.54 -4.07 -15.39
N ILE A 150 14.46 -3.61 -14.73
CA ILE A 150 13.55 -2.57 -15.24
C ILE A 150 13.45 -1.39 -14.27
N THR A 151 12.82 -0.30 -14.71
CA THR A 151 12.56 0.84 -13.81
C THR A 151 11.41 0.51 -12.84
N SER A 152 11.42 1.13 -11.66
CA SER A 152 10.30 0.99 -10.70
C SER A 152 8.96 1.44 -11.30
N ALA A 153 8.96 2.43 -12.19
CA ALA A 153 7.77 2.86 -12.91
C ALA A 153 7.25 1.78 -13.88
N ALA A 154 8.16 1.12 -14.62
CA ALA A 154 7.79 -0.01 -15.47
C ALA A 154 7.28 -1.20 -14.65
N ALA A 155 7.90 -1.50 -13.50
CA ALA A 155 7.44 -2.54 -12.59
C ALA A 155 6.02 -2.26 -12.07
N LYS A 156 5.72 -1.03 -11.64
CA LYS A 156 4.37 -0.62 -11.23
C LYS A 156 3.35 -0.81 -12.35
N SER A 157 3.66 -0.31 -13.55
CA SER A 157 2.75 -0.39 -14.71
C SER A 157 2.48 -1.84 -15.12
N ARG A 158 3.52 -2.68 -15.18
CA ARG A 158 3.38 -4.11 -15.49
C ARG A 158 2.59 -4.86 -14.42
N LEU A 159 2.83 -4.60 -13.14
CA LEU A 159 2.08 -5.23 -12.05
C LEU A 159 0.60 -4.84 -12.10
N HIS A 160 0.29 -3.57 -12.33
CA HIS A 160 -1.09 -3.12 -12.50
C HIS A 160 -1.75 -3.86 -13.67
N ARG A 161 -1.09 -3.91 -14.83
CA ARG A 161 -1.61 -4.62 -16.01
C ARG A 161 -1.79 -6.10 -15.76
N ALA A 162 -0.86 -6.75 -15.07
CA ALA A 162 -0.93 -8.17 -14.70
C ALA A 162 -2.19 -8.47 -13.87
N ARG A 163 -2.50 -7.64 -12.88
CA ARG A 163 -3.70 -7.82 -12.04
C ARG A 163 -5.01 -7.57 -12.79
N THR A 164 -5.01 -6.60 -13.71
CA THR A 164 -6.17 -6.35 -14.58
C THR A 164 -6.44 -7.55 -15.49
N LEU A 165 -5.41 -8.09 -16.15
CA LEU A 165 -5.54 -9.28 -17.00
C LEU A 165 -5.96 -10.53 -16.20
N ALA A 166 -5.37 -10.74 -15.02
CA ALA A 166 -5.74 -11.88 -14.17
C ALA A 166 -7.22 -11.84 -13.79
N ARG A 167 -7.74 -10.65 -13.51
CA ARG A 167 -9.18 -10.45 -13.26
C ARG A 167 -10.01 -10.72 -14.50
N GLU A 168 -9.61 -10.21 -15.66
CA GLU A 168 -10.34 -10.43 -16.91
C GLU A 168 -10.47 -11.93 -17.21
N TYR A 169 -9.41 -12.72 -16.99
CA TYR A 169 -9.44 -14.18 -17.15
C TYR A 169 -10.24 -14.91 -16.06
N LEU A 170 -10.28 -14.38 -14.84
CA LEU A 170 -11.10 -14.97 -13.77
C LEU A 170 -12.60 -14.74 -13.99
N LEU A 171 -12.96 -13.69 -14.73
CA LEU A 171 -14.35 -13.29 -14.98
C LEU A 171 -14.86 -13.70 -16.38
N SER A 172 -14.02 -14.35 -17.20
CA SER A 172 -14.35 -14.85 -18.53
C SER A 172 -14.85 -16.29 -18.49
#